data_AF-A0A6N8HJM9-F1
#
_entry.id   AF-A0A6N8HJM9-F1
#
_cell.length_a   1.000
_cell.length_b   1.000
_cell.length_c   1.000
_cell.angle_alpha   90.00
_cell.angle_beta   90.00
_cell.angle_gamma   90.00
#
_symmetry.space_group_name_H-M   'P 1'
#
loop_
_entity.id
_entity.type
_entity.pdbx_description
1 polymer ?
#
loop_
_entity_poly.entity_id
_entity_poly.type
_entity_poly.pdbx_seq_one_letter_code
_entity_poly.pdbx_strand_id
1 'polypeptide(L)'
;MTTYGTIYEAIGGADTIDRLVTAFYKRVGKHPLLTPIFPDDLTETARKQRLFLTQFFGGPRLYTEERGHPMMRRRHLPFPITPVRRDAWLACMDAALNEAEIQEPYRTAIFDKLTMTANHMMNTPD
;
A
#
# COMPACT_ATOMS: atom_id res chain seq x y z
N MET A 1 -25.06 -1.02 -20.60
CA MET A 1 -24.24 -2.10 -20.01
C MET A 1 -23.14 -1.42 -19.20
N THR A 2 -23.25 -1.40 -17.88
CA THR A 2 -22.19 -0.86 -17.03
C THR A 2 -21.18 -1.97 -16.83
N THR A 3 -20.06 -1.92 -17.54
CA THR A 3 -18.95 -2.84 -17.30
C THR A 3 -18.42 -2.51 -15.90
N TYR A 4 -18.62 -3.39 -14.92
CA TYR A 4 -18.03 -3.22 -13.60
C TYR A 4 -16.51 -3.39 -13.73
N GLY A 5 -15.80 -2.27 -13.86
CA GLY A 5 -14.35 -2.23 -13.92
C GLY A 5 -13.71 -2.62 -12.58
N THR A 6 -12.44 -3.00 -12.63
CA THR A 6 -11.61 -3.23 -11.43
C THR A 6 -11.42 -1.94 -10.63
N ILE A 7 -11.03 -2.04 -9.35
CA ILE A 7 -10.65 -0.84 -8.56
C ILE A 7 -9.55 -0.08 -9.28
N TYR A 8 -8.57 -0.79 -9.86
CA TYR A 8 -7.48 -0.20 -10.63
C TYR A 8 -7.98 0.67 -11.79
N GLU A 9 -8.87 0.16 -12.64
CA GLU A 9 -9.44 0.95 -13.74
C GLU A 9 -10.27 2.13 -13.22
N ALA A 10 -11.06 1.91 -12.17
CA ALA A 10 -11.98 2.90 -11.65
C ALA A 10 -11.30 4.11 -10.99
N ILE A 11 -10.09 3.93 -10.43
CA ILE A 11 -9.32 5.04 -9.85
C ILE A 11 -8.42 5.75 -10.88
N GLY A 12 -8.42 5.34 -12.16
CA GLY A 12 -7.57 5.94 -13.19
C GLY A 12 -6.24 5.20 -13.44
N GLY A 13 -6.13 3.95 -12.98
CA GLY A 13 -5.02 3.06 -13.35
C GLY A 13 -3.65 3.49 -12.81
N ALA A 14 -2.63 3.31 -13.65
CA ALA A 14 -1.22 3.45 -13.27
C ALA A 14 -0.89 4.84 -12.71
N ASP A 15 -1.45 5.91 -13.28
CA ASP A 15 -1.14 7.28 -12.87
C ASP A 15 -1.63 7.56 -11.45
N THR A 16 -2.81 7.04 -11.07
CA THR A 16 -3.32 7.18 -9.70
C THR A 16 -2.59 6.29 -8.71
N ILE A 17 -2.20 5.06 -9.11
CA ILE A 17 -1.28 4.24 -8.31
C ILE A 17 0.02 5.01 -8.08
N ASP A 18 0.50 5.72 -9.10
CA ASP A 18 1.74 6.46 -8.99
C ASP A 18 1.64 7.59 -7.95
N ARG A 19 0.63 8.44 -8.09
CA ARG A 19 0.34 9.52 -7.14
C ARG A 19 0.16 8.98 -5.71
N LEU A 20 -0.61 7.92 -5.54
CA LEU A 20 -0.87 7.29 -4.23
C LEU A 20 0.43 6.81 -3.57
N VAL A 21 1.25 6.03 -4.29
CA VAL A 21 2.48 5.47 -3.71
C VAL A 21 3.51 6.55 -3.44
N THR A 22 3.61 7.57 -4.31
CA THR A 22 4.48 8.73 -4.09
C THR A 22 4.06 9.51 -2.83
N ALA A 23 2.78 9.82 -2.69
CA ALA A 23 2.23 10.50 -1.51
C ALA A 23 2.41 9.67 -0.23
N PHE A 24 2.27 8.35 -0.33
CA PHE A 24 2.45 7.43 0.78
C PHE A 24 3.90 7.42 1.29
N TYR A 25 4.88 7.20 0.42
CA TYR A 25 6.28 7.13 0.86
C TYR A 25 6.87 8.48 1.28
N LYS A 26 6.37 9.60 0.74
CA LYS A 26 6.67 10.95 1.26
C LYS A 26 6.35 11.09 2.75
N ARG A 27 5.32 10.40 3.24
CA ARG A 27 4.90 10.39 4.65
C ARG A 27 5.68 9.35 5.46
N VAL A 28 5.80 8.12 4.94
CA VAL A 28 6.56 7.04 5.59
C VAL A 28 8.00 7.47 5.87
N GLY A 29 8.67 8.10 4.90
CA GLY A 29 10.04 8.58 5.05
C GLY A 29 10.24 9.71 6.07
N LYS A 30 9.16 10.23 6.66
CA LYS A 30 9.19 11.27 7.70
C LYS A 30 8.56 10.81 9.02
N HIS A 31 7.98 9.62 9.06
CA HIS A 31 7.21 9.17 10.22
C HIS A 31 8.13 8.50 11.25
N PRO A 32 8.26 9.02 12.49
CA PRO A 32 9.28 8.58 13.45
C PRO A 32 9.17 7.11 13.87
N LEU A 33 7.97 6.53 13.82
CA LEU A 33 7.74 5.11 14.12
C LEU A 33 8.04 4.16 12.94
N LEU A 34 8.01 4.68 11.71
CA LEU A 34 8.16 3.88 10.49
C LEU A 34 9.58 3.94 9.97
N THR A 35 10.20 5.14 9.91
CA THR A 35 11.56 5.29 9.39
C THR A 35 12.58 4.29 9.96
N PRO A 36 12.55 3.86 11.25
CA PRO A 36 13.53 2.90 11.77
C PRO A 36 13.41 1.47 11.20
N ILE A 37 12.29 1.11 10.56
CA ILE A 37 12.05 -0.23 9.99
C ILE A 37 11.96 -0.22 8.47
N PHE A 38 12.14 0.93 7.83
CA PHE A 38 12.25 1.07 6.40
C PHE A 38 13.72 1.34 6.02
N PRO A 39 14.13 1.04 4.77
CA PRO A 39 15.45 1.45 4.28
C PRO A 39 15.54 2.98 4.16
N ASP A 40 16.76 3.52 4.25
CA ASP A 40 17.03 4.95 4.06
C ASP A 40 16.62 5.43 2.66
N ASP A 41 16.90 4.61 1.63
CA ASP A 41 16.41 4.82 0.27
C ASP A 41 15.12 4.03 0.03
N LEU A 42 14.02 4.77 -0.14
CA LEU A 42 12.69 4.23 -0.37
C LEU A 42 12.40 3.93 -1.84
N THR A 43 13.30 4.25 -2.78
CA THR A 43 13.06 4.15 -4.24
C THR A 43 12.58 2.76 -4.65
N GLU A 44 13.33 1.72 -4.26
CA GLU A 44 12.98 0.34 -4.62
C GLU A 44 11.76 -0.17 -3.83
N THR A 45 11.56 0.32 -2.61
CA THR A 45 10.39 -0.01 -1.78
C THR A 45 9.11 0.56 -2.41
N ALA A 46 9.17 1.81 -2.90
CA ALA A 46 8.11 2.45 -3.64
C ALA A 46 7.80 1.73 -4.95
N ARG A 47 8.82 1.37 -5.74
CA ARG A 47 8.62 0.62 -6.99
C ARG A 47 7.90 -0.70 -6.75
N LYS A 48 8.33 -1.48 -5.76
CA LYS A 48 7.66 -2.74 -5.37
C LYS A 48 6.22 -2.53 -4.95
N GLN A 49 5.93 -1.44 -4.23
CA GLN A 49 4.58 -1.11 -3.83
C GLN A 49 3.69 -0.74 -5.02
N ARG A 50 4.20 0.00 -6.01
CA ARG A 50 3.47 0.28 -7.26
C ARG A 50 3.08 -1.01 -7.98
N LEU A 51 4.05 -1.91 -8.17
CA LEU A 51 3.79 -3.23 -8.77
C LEU A 51 2.72 -4.02 -8.00
N PHE A 52 2.85 -4.03 -6.66
CA PHE A 52 1.93 -4.75 -5.80
C PHE A 52 0.52 -4.16 -5.87
N LEU A 53 0.34 -2.86 -5.71
CA LEU A 53 -0.97 -2.22 -5.69
C LEU A 53 -1.67 -2.27 -7.06
N THR A 54 -0.91 -2.14 -8.17
CA THR A 54 -1.43 -2.37 -9.52
C THR A 54 -2.09 -3.74 -9.61
N GLN A 55 -1.38 -4.80 -9.23
CA GLN A 55 -1.95 -6.15 -9.23
C GLN A 55 -3.08 -6.31 -8.21
N PHE A 56 -2.90 -5.78 -7.00
CA PHE A 56 -3.79 -6.00 -5.86
C PHE A 56 -5.18 -5.39 -6.06
N PHE A 57 -5.28 -4.31 -6.85
CA PHE A 57 -6.52 -3.65 -7.20
C PHE A 57 -7.11 -4.10 -8.54
N GLY A 58 -6.55 -5.14 -9.16
CA GLY A 58 -7.10 -5.80 -10.35
C GLY A 58 -6.46 -5.38 -11.68
N GLY A 59 -5.37 -4.61 -11.65
CA GLY A 59 -4.55 -4.35 -12.82
C GLY A 59 -3.64 -5.53 -13.19
N PRO A 60 -2.68 -5.33 -14.11
CA PRO A 60 -1.75 -6.37 -14.56
C PRO A 60 -0.94 -7.00 -13.41
N ARG A 61 -0.54 -8.27 -13.57
CA ARG A 61 0.10 -9.09 -12.53
C ARG A 61 1.60 -8.80 -12.35
N LEU A 62 1.99 -7.54 -12.45
CA LEU A 62 3.37 -7.08 -12.53
C LEU A 62 4.22 -7.54 -11.32
N TYR A 63 3.64 -7.51 -10.11
CA TYR A 63 4.35 -7.98 -8.93
C TYR A 63 4.65 -9.46 -9.02
N THR A 64 3.68 -10.29 -9.40
CA THR A 64 3.88 -11.74 -9.46
C THR A 64 4.85 -12.13 -10.56
N GLU A 65 4.77 -11.46 -11.71
CA GLU A 65 5.65 -11.68 -12.85
C GLU A 65 7.11 -11.41 -12.49
N GLU A 66 7.38 -10.34 -11.72
CA GLU A 66 8.75 -9.98 -11.36
C GLU A 66 9.25 -10.63 -10.05
N ARG A 67 8.38 -10.76 -9.05
CA ARG A 67 8.76 -11.10 -7.66
C ARG A 67 8.27 -12.47 -7.20
N GLY A 68 7.53 -13.19 -8.05
CA GLY A 68 6.85 -14.42 -7.71
C GLY A 68 5.67 -14.19 -6.76
N HIS A 69 5.19 -15.28 -6.14
CA HIS A 69 4.02 -15.21 -5.27
C HIS A 69 4.21 -14.15 -4.15
N PRO A 70 3.20 -13.29 -3.87
CA PRO A 70 3.31 -12.23 -2.87
C PRO A 70 3.80 -12.72 -1.51
N MET A 71 3.13 -13.69 -0.89
CA MET A 71 3.47 -14.20 0.45
C MET A 71 3.76 -13.07 1.45
N MET A 72 2.94 -12.01 1.42
CA MET A 72 3.22 -10.73 2.09
C MET A 72 3.58 -10.92 3.56
N ARG A 73 2.82 -11.73 4.31
CA ARG A 73 3.12 -11.99 5.73
C ARG A 73 4.55 -12.50 5.93
N ARG A 74 4.99 -13.48 5.15
CA ARG A 74 6.36 -14.02 5.21
C ARG A 74 7.42 -12.95 4.93
N ARG A 75 7.17 -12.07 3.95
CA ARG A 75 8.09 -10.97 3.61
C ARG A 75 8.14 -9.87 4.66
N HIS A 76 7.12 -9.77 5.51
CA HIS A 76 7.06 -8.79 6.60
C HIS A 76 7.58 -9.34 7.94
N LEU A 77 7.78 -10.67 8.08
CA LEU A 77 8.31 -11.29 9.31
C LEU A 77 9.67 -10.73 9.81
N PRO A 78 10.61 -10.34 8.95
CA PRO A 78 11.89 -9.78 9.42
C PRO A 78 11.77 -8.41 10.11
N PHE A 79 10.63 -7.73 9.98
CA PHE A 79 10.44 -6.38 10.50
C PHE A 79 9.49 -6.40 11.70
N PRO A 80 9.81 -5.70 12.79
CA PRO A 80 8.93 -5.64 13.96
C PRO A 80 7.72 -4.75 13.68
N ILE A 81 6.58 -5.35 13.35
CA ILE A 81 5.32 -4.67 13.07
C ILE A 81 4.39 -4.82 14.27
N THR A 82 4.37 -3.78 15.09
CA THR A 82 3.50 -3.61 16.27
C THR A 82 2.15 -3.00 15.88
N PRO A 83 1.12 -3.12 16.74
CA PRO A 83 -0.14 -2.36 16.60
C PRO A 83 0.08 -0.88 16.30
N VAL A 84 0.96 -0.22 17.05
CA VAL A 84 1.27 1.21 16.87
C VAL A 84 1.91 1.51 15.50
N ARG A 85 2.80 0.64 15.00
CA ARG A 85 3.38 0.81 13.64
C ARG A 85 2.37 0.54 12.54
N ARG A 86 1.46 -0.42 12.74
CA ARG A 86 0.34 -0.69 11.83
C ARG A 86 -0.59 0.53 11.74
N ASP A 87 -0.90 1.17 12.86
CA ASP A 87 -1.73 2.38 12.89
C ASP A 87 -1.02 3.56 12.22
N ALA A 88 0.28 3.74 12.47
CA ALA A 88 1.11 4.74 11.78
C ALA A 88 1.13 4.54 10.26
N TRP A 89 1.26 3.29 9.81
CA TRP A 89 1.23 2.95 8.38
C TRP A 89 -0.14 3.27 7.77
N LEU A 90 -1.24 2.93 8.46
CA LEU A 90 -2.59 3.23 7.99
C LEU A 90 -2.88 4.74 7.96
N ALA A 91 -2.42 5.50 8.95
CA ALA A 91 -2.54 6.95 8.95
C ALA A 91 -1.79 7.59 7.76
N CYS A 92 -0.59 7.08 7.44
CA CYS A 92 0.15 7.51 6.25
C CYS A 92 -0.61 7.20 4.96
N MET A 93 -1.25 6.03 4.88
CA MET A 93 -2.05 5.62 3.72
C MET A 93 -3.33 6.43 3.57
N ASP A 94 -4.08 6.67 4.65
CA ASP A 94 -5.32 7.47 4.64
C ASP A 94 -5.05 8.89 4.10
N ALA A 95 -3.99 9.52 4.61
CA ALA A 95 -3.59 10.84 4.15
C ALA A 95 -3.07 10.83 2.69
N ALA A 96 -2.51 9.72 2.22
CA ALA A 96 -2.08 9.55 0.83
C ALA A 96 -3.25 9.32 -0.13
N LEU A 97 -4.30 8.60 0.30
CA LEU A 97 -5.55 8.44 -0.46
C LEU A 97 -6.21 9.80 -0.70
N ASN A 98 -6.20 10.69 0.31
CA ASN A 98 -6.68 12.06 0.18
C ASN A 98 -5.85 12.88 -0.83
N GLU A 99 -4.50 12.84 -0.74
CA GLU A 99 -3.62 13.56 -1.67
C GLU A 99 -3.68 13.02 -3.11
N ALA A 100 -3.96 11.72 -3.27
CA ALA A 100 -4.16 11.10 -4.58
C ALA A 100 -5.56 11.35 -5.18
N GLU A 101 -6.41 12.12 -4.47
CA GLU A 101 -7.76 12.50 -4.90
C GLU A 101 -8.66 11.29 -5.24
N ILE A 102 -8.46 10.17 -4.54
CA ILE A 102 -9.29 8.98 -4.73
C ILE A 102 -10.67 9.27 -4.14
N GLN A 103 -11.70 9.16 -4.99
CA GLN A 103 -13.08 9.46 -4.64
C GLN A 103 -13.80 8.24 -4.02
N GLU A 104 -14.88 8.50 -3.30
CA GLU A 104 -15.80 7.45 -2.90
C GLU A 104 -16.52 6.83 -4.13
N PRO A 105 -16.87 5.53 -4.09
CA PRO A 105 -16.72 4.60 -2.96
C PRO A 105 -15.33 3.93 -2.88
N TYR A 106 -14.41 4.23 -3.80
CA TYR A 106 -13.14 3.52 -3.91
C TYR A 106 -12.15 3.88 -2.80
N ARG A 107 -12.20 5.10 -2.28
CA ARG A 107 -11.40 5.52 -1.12
C ARG A 107 -11.65 4.61 0.07
N THR A 108 -12.91 4.45 0.48
CA THR A 108 -13.30 3.55 1.58
C THR A 108 -12.94 2.11 1.27
N ALA A 109 -13.29 1.62 0.07
CA ALA A 109 -13.02 0.23 -0.31
C ALA A 109 -11.52 -0.12 -0.30
N ILE A 110 -10.66 0.79 -0.75
CA ILE A 110 -9.21 0.63 -0.71
C ILE A 110 -8.71 0.64 0.74
N PHE A 111 -9.15 1.61 1.53
CA PHE A 111 -8.71 1.75 2.92
C PHE A 111 -9.09 0.53 3.76
N ASP A 112 -10.31 0.01 3.62
CA ASP A 112 -10.76 -1.20 4.32
C ASP A 112 -9.93 -2.43 3.92
N LYS A 113 -9.71 -2.62 2.61
CA LYS A 113 -8.91 -3.74 2.09
C LYS A 113 -7.46 -3.69 2.58
N LEU A 114 -6.87 -2.49 2.64
CA LEU A 114 -5.52 -2.30 3.17
C LEU A 114 -5.48 -2.45 4.69
N THR A 115 -6.53 -2.05 5.42
CA THR A 115 -6.65 -2.25 6.86
C THR A 115 -6.65 -3.73 7.23
N MET A 116 -7.44 -4.55 6.53
CA MET A 116 -7.40 -6.01 6.70
C MET A 116 -6.01 -6.58 6.45
N THR A 117 -5.33 -6.10 5.40
CA THR A 117 -3.98 -6.54 5.03
C THR A 117 -2.96 -6.15 6.09
N ALA A 118 -2.98 -4.89 6.56
CA ALA A 118 -2.08 -4.37 7.58
C ALA A 118 -2.25 -5.12 8.92
N ASN A 119 -3.48 -5.41 9.31
CA ASN A 119 -3.77 -6.23 10.49
C ASN A 119 -3.14 -7.63 10.36
N HIS A 120 -3.20 -8.24 9.18
CA HIS A 120 -2.57 -9.54 8.93
C HIS A 120 -1.03 -9.49 8.90
N MET A 121 -0.40 -8.32 8.75
CA MET A 121 1.06 -8.18 8.76
C MET A 121 1.65 -8.06 10.16
N MET A 122 0.86 -7.69 11.18
CA MET A 122 1.33 -7.58 12.56
C MET A 122 1.97 -8.89 13.03
N ASN A 123 3.10 -8.76 13.72
CA ASN A 123 3.94 -9.89 14.12
C ASN A 123 4.68 -9.67 15.44
N THR A 124 4.52 -8.51 16.06
CA THR A 124 5.19 -8.11 17.31
C THR A 124 4.15 -7.49 18.24
N PRO A 125 4.11 -7.84 19.54
CA PRO A 125 3.29 -7.12 20.51
C PRO A 125 3.81 -5.69 20.73
N ASP A 126 3.05 -4.85 21.42
CA ASP A 126 3.52 -3.52 21.86
C ASP A 126 4.61 -3.63 22.96
#